data_AF-A0A3D0X5M2-F1
#
_entry.id   AF-A0A3D0X5M2-F1
#
_cell.length_a   1.000
_cell.length_b   1.000
_cell.length_c   1.000
_cell.angle_alpha   90.00
_cell.angle_beta   90.00
_cell.angle_gamma   90.00
#
_symmetry.space_group_name_H-M   'P 1'
#
loop_
_entity.id
_entity.type
_entity.pdbx_description
1 polymer ?
#
loop_
_entity_poly.entity_id
_entity_poly.type
_entity_poly.pdbx_seq_one_letter_code
_entity_poly.pdbx_strand_id
1 'polypeptide(L)'
;MGAVVFCNIAWMNRYKGITDTDQPRNGGSWVKENNDAMESLNFAAYNNVCYGYVEHRGSDLNLERLDKTAIKADVLDDVTVVWVATSEEGSRIVGWYEKAQMYRHMQEFDDGSCYYFSASADNAYRIPVTKRTFPVPRATHEGKGRGMGQSNVWYADADFAKRVYIPKVMTYLDGIRNVCRITGFTLEERRKIADIPYEKLEDLLSMAAAASDDGDILQAVQISNQILHEDKNAGGFIRVFRGLGLEDMLCYDDAIEAYKDALVHFTDDEKERFLDVDAKEKLSRLYRMTGKNFMAWHMEEEIYAAYREDKDNAGMVGSLLEMMSIASEEKDFGRLEKLIATFDDIGTKYCADDVEYYRDMLKQKG
;
A
#
# COMPACT_ATOMS: atom_id res chain seq x y z
N MET A 1 21.81 0.12 19.95
CA MET A 1 20.39 -0.23 20.07
C MET A 1 19.65 0.83 19.27
N GLY A 2 18.83 0.45 18.29
CA GLY A 2 18.13 1.41 17.43
C GLY A 2 17.18 2.32 18.21
N ALA A 3 16.71 3.39 17.58
CA ALA A 3 15.73 4.30 18.16
C ALA A 3 14.42 3.56 18.44
N VAL A 4 13.77 3.83 19.58
CA VAL A 4 12.48 3.21 19.93
C VAL A 4 11.49 4.30 20.34
N VAL A 5 10.29 4.27 19.77
CA VAL A 5 9.20 5.17 20.09
C VAL A 5 7.93 4.38 20.37
N PHE A 6 7.11 4.86 21.31
CA PHE A 6 5.83 4.23 21.66
C PHE A 6 4.69 5.14 21.22
N CYS A 7 3.72 4.59 20.50
CA CYS A 7 2.58 5.31 19.95
C CYS A 7 1.28 4.72 20.49
N ASN A 8 0.50 5.52 21.22
CA ASN A 8 -0.78 5.15 21.78
C ASN A 8 -1.90 5.40 20.78
N ILE A 9 -2.58 4.33 20.39
CA ILE A 9 -3.68 4.29 19.42
C ILE A 9 -4.92 3.64 20.05
N ALA A 10 -6.07 3.73 19.39
CA ALA A 10 -7.28 3.00 19.75
C ALA A 10 -7.05 1.49 19.67
N TRP A 11 -7.74 0.75 20.54
CA TRP A 11 -7.72 -0.71 20.53
C TRP A 11 -8.56 -1.25 19.38
N MET A 12 -7.93 -2.05 18.51
CA MET A 12 -8.59 -2.86 17.47
C MET A 12 -7.98 -4.26 17.40
N ASN A 13 -8.72 -5.22 16.87
CA ASN A 13 -8.29 -6.60 16.73
C ASN A 13 -7.28 -6.77 15.58
N ARG A 14 -7.53 -6.14 14.43
CA ARG A 14 -6.79 -6.38 13.18
C ARG A 14 -6.05 -5.17 12.66
N TYR A 15 -6.58 -3.95 12.86
CA TYR A 15 -6.06 -2.72 12.24
C TYR A 15 -5.91 -2.85 10.71
N LYS A 16 -6.96 -3.36 10.07
CA LYS A 16 -7.08 -3.48 8.62
C LYS A 16 -8.34 -2.76 8.11
N GLY A 17 -8.64 -1.61 8.70
CA GLY A 17 -9.88 -0.87 8.49
C GLY A 17 -10.97 -1.24 9.49
N ILE A 18 -12.01 -0.41 9.51
CA ILE A 18 -13.13 -0.50 10.44
C ILE A 18 -14.19 -1.43 9.87
N THR A 19 -14.66 -2.38 10.68
CA THR A 19 -15.75 -3.30 10.31
C THR A 19 -16.70 -3.47 11.48
N ASP A 20 -17.91 -3.98 11.24
CA ASP A 20 -18.89 -4.29 12.30
C ASP A 20 -18.33 -5.18 13.41
N THR A 21 -17.32 -5.99 13.10
CA THR A 21 -16.67 -6.92 14.06
C THR A 21 -15.33 -6.41 14.61
N ASP A 22 -14.84 -5.26 14.13
CA ASP A 22 -13.57 -4.67 14.56
C ASP A 22 -13.66 -3.14 14.58
N GLN A 23 -14.32 -2.63 15.61
CA GLN A 23 -14.51 -1.20 15.85
C GLN A 23 -13.42 -0.66 16.79
N PRO A 24 -12.94 0.58 16.59
CA PRO A 24 -11.93 1.19 17.44
C PRO A 24 -12.49 1.47 18.85
N ARG A 25 -11.72 1.12 19.88
CA ARG A 25 -12.11 1.31 21.29
C ARG A 25 -11.07 2.06 22.08
N ASN A 26 -11.49 2.82 23.09
CA ASN A 26 -10.59 3.56 24.00
C ASN A 26 -9.63 4.52 23.28
N GLY A 27 -10.02 5.03 22.11
CA GLY A 27 -9.31 6.07 21.37
C GLY A 27 -9.58 7.49 21.87
N GLY A 28 -9.08 8.48 21.12
CA GLY A 28 -9.32 9.91 21.38
C GLY A 28 -10.79 10.31 21.29
N SER A 29 -11.10 11.58 21.55
CA SER A 29 -12.47 12.13 21.44
C SER A 29 -13.06 11.91 20.05
N TRP A 30 -12.24 12.06 19.00
CA TRP A 30 -12.69 11.89 17.61
C TRP A 30 -13.19 10.47 17.30
N VAL A 31 -12.49 9.44 17.79
CA VAL A 31 -12.92 8.04 17.68
C VAL A 31 -14.26 7.82 18.39
N LYS A 32 -14.48 8.47 19.53
CA LYS A 32 -15.72 8.36 20.29
C LYS A 32 -16.89 9.09 19.62
N GLU A 33 -16.61 10.15 18.87
CA GLU A 33 -17.62 11.03 18.27
C GLU A 33 -17.99 10.60 16.84
N ASN A 34 -17.02 10.09 16.06
CA ASN A 34 -17.20 9.82 14.63
C ASN A 34 -17.08 8.33 14.27
N ASN A 35 -16.71 7.46 15.22
CA ASN A 35 -16.44 6.04 15.00
C ASN A 35 -15.50 5.78 13.80
N ASP A 36 -14.59 6.72 13.59
CA ASP A 36 -13.56 6.68 12.58
C ASP A 36 -12.21 6.81 13.30
N ALA A 37 -11.18 6.20 12.73
CA ALA A 37 -9.85 6.16 13.27
C ALA A 37 -8.86 6.00 12.12
N MET A 38 -8.10 7.05 11.79
CA MET A 38 -7.02 6.98 10.79
C MET A 38 -5.99 5.88 11.13
N GLU A 39 -5.76 5.63 12.42
CA GLU A 39 -4.91 4.55 12.94
C GLU A 39 -5.49 3.13 12.73
N SER A 40 -6.72 3.00 12.21
CA SER A 40 -7.35 1.71 11.91
C SER A 40 -6.69 0.95 10.77
N LEU A 41 -5.82 1.61 9.99
CA LEU A 41 -5.08 1.02 8.88
C LEU A 41 -3.60 0.74 9.21
N ASN A 42 -3.15 0.94 10.45
CA ASN A 42 -1.76 0.76 10.86
C ASN A 42 -1.20 -0.68 10.65
N PHE A 43 -1.99 -1.68 10.28
CA PHE A 43 -1.48 -2.99 9.85
C PHE A 43 -2.13 -3.49 8.54
N ALA A 44 -2.68 -2.57 7.75
CA ALA A 44 -3.02 -2.78 6.36
C ALA A 44 -1.80 -2.43 5.51
N ALA A 45 -1.22 -3.43 4.84
CA ALA A 45 -0.15 -3.17 3.89
C ALA A 45 -0.73 -2.60 2.59
N TYR A 46 -0.14 -1.52 2.10
CA TYR A 46 -0.40 -0.92 0.81
C TYR A 46 0.90 -0.93 0.02
N ASN A 47 0.92 -1.64 -1.10
CA ASN A 47 2.10 -1.86 -1.94
C ASN A 47 3.37 -2.21 -1.13
N ASN A 48 3.28 -3.26 -0.30
CA ASN A 48 4.37 -3.75 0.54
C ASN A 48 4.85 -2.82 1.67
N VAL A 49 4.11 -1.76 1.96
CA VAL A 49 4.43 -0.81 3.03
C VAL A 49 3.26 -0.71 3.99
N CYS A 50 3.53 -0.74 5.29
CA CYS A 50 2.57 -0.34 6.30
C CYS A 50 2.82 1.12 6.67
N TYR A 51 1.76 1.92 6.60
CA TYR A 51 1.76 3.32 6.96
C TYR A 51 1.11 3.49 8.33
N GLY A 52 1.86 4.07 9.26
CA GLY A 52 1.46 4.21 10.65
C GLY A 52 1.02 5.63 10.96
N TYR A 53 -0.20 5.77 11.42
CA TYR A 53 -0.75 7.01 11.98
C TYR A 53 -0.83 6.94 13.50
N VAL A 54 -0.60 8.09 14.13
CA VAL A 54 -0.93 8.32 15.54
C VAL A 54 -1.41 9.75 15.69
N GLU A 55 -2.52 9.93 16.39
CA GLU A 55 -3.02 11.27 16.69
C GLU A 55 -1.99 12.04 17.54
N HIS A 56 -1.46 13.12 17.00
CA HIS A 56 -0.47 13.96 17.67
C HIS A 56 -0.97 15.40 17.76
N ARG A 57 -1.01 15.95 18.98
CA ARG A 57 -1.52 17.32 19.24
C ARG A 57 -0.54 18.44 18.86
N GLY A 58 0.69 18.11 18.48
CA GLY A 58 1.67 19.08 18.01
C GLY A 58 1.69 19.13 16.48
N SER A 59 2.35 20.15 15.91
CA SER A 59 2.62 20.19 14.47
C SER A 59 3.55 19.06 14.03
N ASP A 60 4.57 18.78 14.86
CA ASP A 60 5.70 17.94 14.46
C ASP A 60 6.10 16.92 15.53
N LEU A 61 6.61 15.77 15.06
CA LEU A 61 7.34 14.83 15.90
C LEU A 61 8.78 15.29 16.12
N ASN A 62 9.33 14.98 17.29
CA ASN A 62 10.65 15.46 17.75
C ASN A 62 11.69 14.36 17.56
N LEU A 63 12.19 14.20 16.33
CA LEU A 63 13.16 13.16 15.96
C LEU A 63 14.42 13.22 16.85
N GLU A 64 14.82 14.43 17.23
CA GLU A 64 16.01 14.70 18.03
C GLU A 64 15.96 14.16 19.47
N ARG A 65 14.77 13.76 19.93
CA ARG A 65 14.63 13.05 21.21
C ARG A 65 15.09 11.60 21.13
N LEU A 66 15.06 11.01 19.94
CA LEU A 66 15.57 9.67 19.66
C LEU A 66 17.04 9.73 19.22
N ASP A 67 17.38 10.67 18.34
CA ASP A 67 18.73 10.89 17.85
C ASP A 67 19.09 12.38 17.84
N LYS A 68 19.98 12.81 18.74
CA LYS A 68 20.38 14.22 18.88
C LYS A 68 20.96 14.85 17.60
N THR A 69 21.39 14.06 16.62
CA THR A 69 21.89 14.57 15.33
C THR A 69 20.78 14.95 14.36
N ALA A 70 19.54 14.49 14.61
CA ALA A 70 18.38 14.67 13.74
C ALA A 70 17.67 16.04 13.88
N ILE A 71 18.29 17.05 14.50
CA ILE A 71 17.67 18.37 14.76
C ILE A 71 17.14 19.05 13.49
N LYS A 72 17.81 18.83 12.35
CA LYS A 72 17.44 19.40 11.05
C LYS A 72 16.96 18.33 10.06
N ALA A 73 16.79 17.09 10.50
CA ALA A 73 16.29 16.02 9.65
C ALA A 73 14.76 16.04 9.65
N ASP A 74 14.18 15.75 8.48
CA ASP A 74 12.74 15.60 8.31
C ASP A 74 12.32 14.12 8.46
N VAL A 75 13.27 13.20 8.36
CA VAL A 75 13.05 11.75 8.49
C VAL A 75 14.17 11.13 9.33
N LEU A 76 13.82 10.19 10.18
CA LEU A 76 14.76 9.33 10.90
C LEU A 76 14.51 7.87 10.49
N ASP A 77 15.56 7.21 10.00
CA ASP A 77 15.53 5.80 9.63
C ASP A 77 15.84 4.87 10.83
N ASP A 78 15.59 3.58 10.64
CA ASP A 78 15.89 2.51 11.61
C ASP A 78 15.22 2.69 13.00
N VAL A 79 13.97 3.15 12.98
CA VAL A 79 13.15 3.33 14.19
C VAL A 79 12.32 2.07 14.45
N THR A 80 12.32 1.59 15.70
CA THR A 80 11.32 0.63 16.18
C THR A 80 10.12 1.38 16.73
N VAL A 81 8.98 1.27 16.04
CA VAL A 81 7.72 1.92 16.43
C VAL A 81 6.88 0.90 17.18
N VAL A 82 6.65 1.11 18.46
CA VAL A 82 5.86 0.22 19.32
C VAL A 82 4.44 0.76 19.45
N TRP A 83 3.48 0.04 18.89
CA TRP A 83 2.07 0.40 18.97
C TRP A 83 1.47 -0.06 20.29
N VAL A 84 0.82 0.86 20.99
CA VAL A 84 0.24 0.67 22.31
C VAL A 84 -1.24 1.00 22.23
N ALA A 85 -2.09 0.19 22.86
CA ALA A 85 -3.50 0.52 22.99
C ALA A 85 -4.03 0.13 24.37
N THR A 86 -5.10 0.79 24.80
CA THR A 86 -5.70 0.55 26.11
C THR A 86 -6.80 -0.51 26.03
N SER A 87 -6.60 -1.64 26.69
CA SER A 87 -7.64 -2.64 26.93
C SER A 87 -8.35 -2.38 28.26
N GLU A 88 -9.30 -3.26 28.61
CA GLU A 88 -9.95 -3.26 29.93
C GLU A 88 -8.97 -3.46 31.09
N GLU A 89 -7.82 -4.11 30.84
CA GLU A 89 -6.77 -4.36 31.84
C GLU A 89 -5.64 -3.31 31.83
N GLY A 90 -5.82 -2.23 31.06
CA GLY A 90 -4.85 -1.15 30.90
C GLY A 90 -4.07 -1.19 29.59
N SER A 91 -3.05 -0.35 29.48
CA SER A 91 -2.26 -0.21 28.25
C SER A 91 -1.41 -1.44 27.98
N ARG A 92 -1.47 -1.93 26.73
CA ARG A 92 -0.76 -3.10 26.23
C ARG A 92 -0.09 -2.79 24.90
N ILE A 93 1.02 -3.47 24.62
CA ILE A 93 1.59 -3.47 23.27
C ILE A 93 0.67 -4.30 22.36
N VAL A 94 0.31 -3.74 21.20
CA VAL A 94 -0.59 -4.38 20.21
C VAL A 94 0.12 -4.76 18.93
N GLY A 95 1.32 -4.25 18.71
CA GLY A 95 2.16 -4.55 17.57
C GLY A 95 3.36 -3.61 17.50
N TRP A 96 4.20 -3.79 16.49
CA TRP A 96 5.35 -2.92 16.26
C TRP A 96 5.77 -2.93 14.79
N TYR A 97 6.48 -1.89 14.40
CA TYR A 97 7.28 -1.87 13.19
C TYR A 97 8.77 -1.89 13.53
N GLU A 98 9.55 -2.52 12.68
CA GLU A 98 11.01 -2.47 12.71
C GLU A 98 11.55 -1.76 11.49
N LYS A 99 12.76 -1.22 11.62
CA LYS A 99 13.44 -0.49 10.54
C LYS A 99 12.53 0.55 9.89
N ALA A 100 11.65 1.17 10.67
CA ALA A 100 10.67 2.12 10.18
C ALA A 100 11.35 3.46 9.91
N GLN A 101 10.78 4.19 8.96
CA GLN A 101 11.03 5.61 8.79
C GLN A 101 10.05 6.37 9.67
N MET A 102 10.55 7.35 10.42
CA MET A 102 9.76 8.26 11.24
C MET A 102 9.88 9.66 10.67
N TYR A 103 8.76 10.22 10.24
CA TYR A 103 8.68 11.55 9.64
C TYR A 103 8.43 12.61 10.73
N ARG A 104 9.11 13.75 10.63
CA ARG A 104 8.90 14.91 11.49
C ARG A 104 7.50 15.49 11.25
N HIS A 105 7.16 15.66 9.99
CA HIS A 105 5.90 16.22 9.52
C HIS A 105 4.94 15.10 9.11
N MET A 106 3.64 15.33 9.31
CA MET A 106 2.60 14.44 8.79
C MET A 106 2.71 14.35 7.27
N GLN A 107 2.68 13.13 6.76
CA GLN A 107 2.59 12.84 5.34
C GLN A 107 1.12 12.57 5.00
N GLU A 108 0.71 12.90 3.78
CA GLU A 108 -0.68 12.81 3.31
C GLU A 108 -0.71 12.16 1.92
N PHE A 109 -1.68 11.26 1.71
CA PHE A 109 -2.03 10.71 0.41
C PHE A 109 -3.10 11.58 -0.27
N ASP A 110 -3.28 11.45 -1.57
CA ASP A 110 -4.27 12.25 -2.33
C ASP A 110 -5.72 12.07 -1.85
N ASP A 111 -6.02 10.94 -1.19
CA ASP A 111 -7.34 10.67 -0.60
C ASP A 111 -7.52 11.30 0.80
N GLY A 112 -6.53 12.05 1.29
CA GLY A 112 -6.51 12.68 2.62
C GLY A 112 -6.02 11.77 3.75
N SER A 113 -5.71 10.50 3.48
CA SER A 113 -5.14 9.59 4.48
C SER A 113 -3.77 10.07 4.92
N CYS A 114 -3.49 10.02 6.22
CA CYS A 114 -2.29 10.60 6.81
C CYS A 114 -1.41 9.57 7.54
N TYR A 115 -0.10 9.80 7.61
CA TYR A 115 0.83 8.96 8.37
C TYR A 115 2.06 9.73 8.89
N TYR A 116 2.70 9.18 9.93
CA TYR A 116 3.98 9.65 10.47
C TYR A 116 5.09 8.60 10.41
N PHE A 117 4.71 7.36 10.12
CA PHE A 117 5.63 6.23 10.08
C PHE A 117 5.40 5.42 8.82
N SER A 118 6.46 4.90 8.23
CA SER A 118 6.36 3.86 7.20
C SER A 118 7.33 2.74 7.51
N ALA A 119 6.93 1.50 7.23
CA ALA A 119 7.81 0.36 7.32
C ALA A 119 7.45 -0.65 6.23
N SER A 120 8.44 -1.41 5.75
CA SER A 120 8.14 -2.59 4.95
C SER A 120 7.16 -3.48 5.70
N ALA A 121 6.18 -4.03 4.98
CA ALA A 121 5.21 -4.99 5.49
C ALA A 121 5.91 -6.20 6.16
N ASP A 122 7.09 -6.61 5.67
CA ASP A 122 7.89 -7.68 6.27
C ASP A 122 8.49 -7.32 7.64
N ASN A 123 8.56 -6.03 7.96
CA ASN A 123 9.01 -5.51 9.24
C ASN A 123 7.84 -5.03 10.13
N ALA A 124 6.58 -5.28 9.74
CA ALA A 124 5.40 -4.94 10.51
C ALA A 124 4.81 -6.17 11.21
N TYR A 125 4.54 -6.06 12.51
CA TYR A 125 4.12 -7.17 13.35
C TYR A 125 2.91 -6.78 14.19
N ARG A 126 1.77 -7.43 13.96
CA ARG A 126 0.53 -7.27 14.72
C ARG A 126 0.34 -8.43 15.70
N ILE A 127 0.35 -8.12 17.00
CA ILE A 127 0.17 -9.13 18.05
C ILE A 127 -1.30 -9.60 18.06
N PRO A 128 -1.57 -10.92 17.96
CA PRO A 128 -2.92 -11.47 18.13
C PRO A 128 -3.50 -11.06 19.49
N VAL A 129 -4.81 -10.77 19.53
CA VAL A 129 -5.48 -10.27 20.75
C VAL A 129 -5.16 -11.08 22.00
N THR A 130 -5.15 -12.41 21.89
CA THR A 130 -4.87 -13.35 22.99
C THR A 130 -3.41 -13.34 23.50
N LYS A 131 -2.51 -12.65 22.79
CA LYS A 131 -1.08 -12.55 23.10
C LYS A 131 -0.64 -11.14 23.52
N ARG A 132 -1.54 -10.16 23.53
CA ARG A 132 -1.28 -8.75 23.92
C ARG A 132 -1.20 -8.59 25.44
N THR A 133 -0.20 -9.23 26.04
CA THR A 133 -0.09 -9.37 27.50
C THR A 133 0.93 -8.41 28.12
N PHE A 134 1.80 -7.78 27.33
CA PHE A 134 2.87 -6.94 27.87
C PHE A 134 2.34 -5.57 28.32
N PRO A 135 2.45 -5.22 29.62
CA PRO A 135 1.92 -3.97 30.14
C PRO A 135 2.80 -2.78 29.78
N VAL A 136 2.16 -1.67 29.39
CA VAL A 136 2.83 -0.39 29.19
C VAL A 136 2.52 0.56 30.35
N PRO A 137 3.53 0.99 31.12
CA PRO A 137 3.30 1.80 32.31
C PRO A 137 2.79 3.20 31.94
N ARG A 138 2.02 3.80 32.84
CA ARG A 138 1.53 5.18 32.74
C ARG A 138 2.31 6.07 33.71
N ALA A 139 2.78 7.22 33.24
CA ALA A 139 3.55 8.17 34.05
C ALA A 139 2.77 8.70 35.26
N THR A 140 1.43 8.70 35.19
CA THR A 140 0.55 9.09 36.30
C THR A 140 0.64 8.14 37.50
N HIS A 141 1.04 6.88 37.29
CA HIS A 141 1.19 5.89 38.36
C HIS A 141 2.66 5.64 38.71
N GLU A 142 3.53 5.54 37.69
CA GLU A 142 4.94 5.18 37.87
C GLU A 142 5.89 6.38 38.05
N GLY A 143 5.40 7.60 37.79
CA GLY A 143 6.18 8.83 37.81
C GLY A 143 6.73 9.24 36.44
N LYS A 144 7.17 10.50 36.35
CA LYS A 144 7.66 11.12 35.10
C LYS A 144 8.86 10.35 34.54
N GLY A 145 8.81 10.06 33.24
CA GLY A 145 9.89 9.35 32.53
C GLY A 145 9.90 7.83 32.73
N ARG A 146 8.96 7.27 33.50
CA ARG A 146 8.85 5.82 33.76
C ARG A 146 7.66 5.15 33.07
N GLY A 147 6.85 5.93 32.36
CA GLY A 147 5.75 5.42 31.54
C GLY A 147 5.22 6.47 30.57
N MET A 148 4.23 6.09 29.77
CA MET A 148 3.57 6.98 28.82
C MET A 148 2.77 8.06 29.55
N GLY A 149 2.90 9.30 29.08
CA GLY A 149 2.19 10.46 29.62
C GLY A 149 0.84 10.73 28.92
N GLN A 150 0.43 12.00 28.92
CA GLN A 150 -0.80 12.44 28.27
C GLN A 150 -0.68 12.54 26.73
N SER A 151 0.55 12.64 26.20
CA SER A 151 0.79 12.56 24.75
C SER A 151 0.67 11.12 24.28
N ASN A 152 0.12 10.92 23.08
CA ASN A 152 0.08 9.62 22.43
C ASN A 152 1.47 9.14 22.00
N VAL A 153 2.46 10.04 21.86
CA VAL A 153 3.82 9.68 21.47
C VAL A 153 4.76 9.75 22.69
N TRP A 154 5.42 8.64 23.00
CA TRP A 154 6.43 8.54 24.05
C TRP A 154 7.78 8.08 23.49
N TYR A 155 8.73 9.00 23.50
CA TYR A 155 10.11 8.81 23.01
C TYR A 155 10.99 7.95 23.92
N ALA A 156 10.49 7.58 25.11
CA ALA A 156 11.20 6.75 26.09
C ALA A 156 12.67 7.20 26.33
N ASP A 157 12.92 8.51 26.31
CA ASP A 157 14.24 9.12 26.25
C ASP A 157 14.93 9.29 27.62
N ALA A 158 14.22 8.97 28.70
CA ALA A 158 14.73 8.98 30.07
C ALA A 158 15.64 7.77 30.36
N ASP A 159 16.60 7.92 31.28
CA ASP A 159 17.58 6.87 31.61
C ASP A 159 16.94 5.56 32.07
N PHE A 160 15.90 5.62 32.90
CA PHE A 160 15.18 4.42 33.33
C PHE A 160 14.56 3.68 32.14
N ALA A 161 13.87 4.41 31.24
CA ALA A 161 13.23 3.81 30.09
C ALA A 161 14.27 3.17 29.16
N LYS A 162 15.37 3.89 28.86
CA LYS A 162 16.46 3.41 28.01
C LYS A 162 17.18 2.17 28.57
N ARG A 163 17.48 2.14 29.87
CA ARG A 163 18.33 1.10 30.47
C ARG A 163 17.54 -0.09 31.03
N VAL A 164 16.28 0.09 31.36
CA VAL A 164 15.48 -0.93 32.07
C VAL A 164 14.26 -1.35 31.26
N TYR A 165 13.47 -0.40 30.78
CA TYR A 165 12.18 -0.72 30.17
C TYR A 165 12.32 -1.19 28.72
N ILE A 166 13.04 -0.44 27.87
CA ILE A 166 13.25 -0.78 26.46
C ILE A 166 13.86 -2.19 26.31
N PRO A 167 14.91 -2.60 27.05
CA PRO A 167 15.44 -3.96 26.95
C PRO A 167 14.39 -5.04 27.22
N LYS A 168 13.51 -4.85 28.20
CA LYS A 168 12.41 -5.79 28.49
C LYS A 168 11.39 -5.86 27.35
N VAL A 169 11.07 -4.70 26.76
CA VAL A 169 10.20 -4.63 25.59
C VAL A 169 10.84 -5.39 24.43
N MET A 170 12.10 -5.14 24.10
CA MET A 170 12.77 -5.82 22.99
C MET A 170 12.83 -7.34 23.19
N THR A 171 13.10 -7.81 24.41
CA THR A 171 13.04 -9.26 24.73
C THR A 171 11.64 -9.84 24.52
N TYR A 172 10.59 -9.10 24.90
CA TYR A 172 9.21 -9.54 24.66
C TYR A 172 8.88 -9.59 23.16
N LEU A 173 9.19 -8.53 22.40
CA LEU A 173 8.93 -8.46 20.96
C LEU A 173 9.61 -9.60 20.21
N ASP A 174 10.87 -9.88 20.54
CA ASP A 174 11.63 -10.97 19.94
C ASP A 174 11.01 -12.34 20.24
N GLY A 175 10.62 -12.58 21.51
CA GLY A 175 10.01 -13.85 21.94
C GLY A 175 8.64 -14.15 21.33
N ILE A 176 7.94 -13.15 20.79
CA ILE A 176 6.60 -13.33 20.18
C ILE A 176 6.61 -13.12 18.66
N ARG A 177 7.74 -12.72 18.06
CA ARG A 177 7.87 -12.38 16.63
C ARG A 177 7.16 -13.36 15.70
N ASN A 178 7.44 -14.65 15.88
CA ASN A 178 6.96 -15.71 15.00
C ASN A 178 5.44 -15.90 14.99
N VAL A 179 4.72 -15.38 16.01
CA VAL A 179 3.25 -15.47 16.09
C VAL A 179 2.56 -14.12 15.84
N CYS A 180 3.33 -13.08 15.53
CA CYS A 180 2.84 -11.70 15.37
C CYS A 180 3.02 -11.14 13.97
N ARG A 181 3.62 -11.89 13.03
CA ARG A 181 3.77 -11.41 11.66
C ARG A 181 2.38 -11.12 11.08
N ILE A 182 2.26 -10.00 10.35
CA ILE A 182 1.00 -9.70 9.64
C ILE A 182 0.69 -10.87 8.71
N THR A 183 -0.45 -11.52 8.93
CA THR A 183 -0.90 -12.64 8.09
C THR A 183 -1.36 -12.09 6.74
N GLY A 184 -0.77 -12.60 5.66
CA GLY A 184 -1.43 -12.67 4.36
C GLY A 184 -0.61 -12.28 3.13
N PHE A 185 0.43 -11.46 3.21
CA PHE A 185 1.06 -10.93 1.99
C PHE A 185 2.54 -10.57 2.21
N THR A 186 3.35 -11.49 2.70
CA THR A 186 4.81 -11.28 2.69
C THR A 186 5.37 -11.52 1.29
N LEU A 187 6.54 -10.96 0.98
CA LEU A 187 7.20 -11.23 -0.30
C LEU A 187 7.46 -12.74 -0.50
N GLU A 188 7.78 -13.44 0.59
CA GLU A 188 8.01 -14.89 0.61
C GLU A 188 6.73 -15.67 0.25
N GLU A 189 5.61 -15.36 0.91
CA GLU A 189 4.32 -16.01 0.65
C GLU A 189 3.83 -15.80 -0.79
N ARG A 190 3.99 -14.59 -1.34
CA ARG A 190 3.56 -14.26 -2.71
C ARG A 190 4.44 -14.88 -3.80
N ARG A 191 5.66 -15.28 -3.47
CA ARG A 191 6.60 -15.94 -4.40
C ARG A 191 6.55 -17.47 -4.30
N LYS A 192 5.89 -18.01 -3.27
CA LYS A 192 5.78 -19.45 -3.07
C LYS A 192 4.90 -20.08 -4.16
N ILE A 193 5.21 -21.31 -4.54
CA ILE A 193 4.29 -22.17 -5.30
C ILE A 193 3.26 -22.81 -4.36
N ALA A 194 2.09 -23.15 -4.88
CA ALA A 194 1.06 -23.85 -4.10
C ALA A 194 1.48 -25.29 -3.73
N ASP A 195 2.28 -25.95 -4.59
CA ASP A 195 2.75 -27.34 -4.44
C ASP A 195 1.57 -28.33 -4.31
N ILE A 196 0.58 -28.18 -5.18
CA ILE A 196 -0.63 -29.01 -5.22
C ILE A 196 -0.55 -30.06 -6.34
N PRO A 197 -1.11 -31.28 -6.13
CA PRO A 197 -1.11 -32.32 -7.14
C PRO A 197 -2.05 -31.94 -8.30
N TYR A 198 -1.64 -32.32 -9.52
CA TYR A 198 -2.38 -32.08 -10.76
C TYR A 198 -2.12 -33.21 -11.76
N GLU A 199 -3.04 -33.45 -12.71
CA GLU A 199 -2.81 -34.40 -13.81
C GLU A 199 -2.33 -33.67 -15.06
N LYS A 200 -2.88 -32.48 -15.32
CA LYS A 200 -2.53 -31.60 -16.43
C LYS A 200 -2.45 -30.13 -15.98
N LEU A 201 -1.71 -29.31 -16.72
CA LEU A 201 -1.55 -27.88 -16.38
C LEU A 201 -2.89 -27.13 -16.41
N GLU A 202 -3.85 -27.55 -17.25
CA GLU A 202 -5.19 -26.99 -17.31
C GLU A 202 -5.99 -27.19 -16.01
N ASP A 203 -5.66 -28.22 -15.23
CA ASP A 203 -6.26 -28.45 -13.91
C ASP A 203 -5.83 -27.34 -12.95
N LEU A 204 -4.54 -26.99 -12.95
CA LEU A 204 -4.02 -25.89 -12.13
C LEU A 204 -4.65 -24.55 -12.52
N LEU A 205 -4.86 -24.29 -13.80
CA LEU A 205 -5.54 -23.07 -14.26
C LEU A 205 -6.96 -22.98 -13.70
N SER A 206 -7.70 -24.09 -13.74
CA SER A 206 -9.07 -24.17 -13.22
C SER A 206 -9.11 -24.00 -11.69
N MET A 207 -8.12 -24.58 -10.99
CA MET A 207 -7.98 -24.44 -9.54
C MET A 207 -7.59 -23.02 -9.13
N ALA A 208 -6.75 -22.33 -9.90
CA ALA A 208 -6.40 -20.94 -9.66
C ALA A 208 -7.61 -20.01 -9.81
N ALA A 209 -8.42 -20.22 -10.86
CA ALA A 209 -9.66 -19.49 -11.07
C ALA A 209 -10.67 -19.72 -9.93
N ALA A 210 -10.88 -20.98 -9.54
CA ALA A 210 -11.78 -21.32 -8.43
C ALA A 210 -11.34 -20.69 -7.10
N ALA A 211 -10.04 -20.72 -6.78
CA ALA A 211 -9.51 -20.07 -5.60
C ALA A 211 -9.75 -18.55 -5.63
N SER A 212 -9.60 -17.91 -6.78
CA SER A 212 -9.91 -16.49 -6.96
C SER A 212 -11.39 -16.19 -6.75
N ASP A 213 -12.29 -17.00 -7.32
CA ASP A 213 -13.75 -16.84 -7.18
C ASP A 213 -14.22 -17.04 -5.72
N ASP A 214 -13.56 -17.93 -4.98
CA ASP A 214 -13.79 -18.16 -3.55
C ASP A 214 -13.17 -17.05 -2.65
N GLY A 215 -12.41 -16.13 -3.24
CA GLY A 215 -11.71 -15.04 -2.55
C GLY A 215 -10.39 -15.45 -1.88
N ASP A 216 -9.88 -16.67 -2.14
CA ASP A 216 -8.53 -17.09 -1.73
C ASP A 216 -7.48 -16.64 -2.76
N ILE A 217 -7.32 -15.31 -2.82
CA ILE A 217 -6.46 -14.65 -3.81
C ILE A 217 -4.99 -15.06 -3.66
N LEU A 218 -4.51 -15.29 -2.43
CA LEU A 218 -3.14 -15.75 -2.20
C LEU A 218 -2.93 -17.14 -2.80
N GLN A 219 -3.89 -18.06 -2.59
CA GLN A 219 -3.81 -19.38 -3.19
C GLN A 219 -3.84 -19.30 -4.72
N ALA A 220 -4.70 -18.48 -5.31
CA ALA A 220 -4.73 -18.26 -6.77
C ALA A 220 -3.37 -17.80 -7.32
N VAL A 221 -2.71 -16.86 -6.65
CA VAL A 221 -1.36 -16.40 -7.02
C VAL A 221 -0.30 -17.50 -6.84
N GLN A 222 -0.37 -18.30 -5.77
CA GLN A 222 0.57 -19.40 -5.53
C GLN A 222 0.40 -20.55 -6.55
N ILE A 223 -0.83 -20.82 -7.01
CA ILE A 223 -1.09 -21.77 -8.10
C ILE A 223 -0.55 -21.21 -9.42
N SER A 224 -0.72 -19.91 -9.67
CA SER A 224 -0.12 -19.25 -10.84
C SER A 224 1.40 -19.34 -10.84
N ASN A 225 2.05 -19.17 -9.68
CA ASN A 225 3.48 -19.39 -9.53
C ASN A 225 3.88 -20.84 -9.82
N GLN A 226 3.06 -21.82 -9.40
CA GLN A 226 3.30 -23.23 -9.72
C GLN A 226 3.23 -23.46 -11.23
N ILE A 227 2.22 -22.95 -11.93
CA ILE A 227 2.12 -23.08 -13.39
C ILE A 227 3.37 -22.52 -14.08
N LEU A 228 3.81 -21.32 -13.70
CA LEU A 228 5.01 -20.68 -14.25
C LEU A 228 6.32 -21.39 -13.87
N HIS A 229 6.33 -22.11 -12.75
CA HIS A 229 7.46 -22.95 -12.34
C HIS A 229 7.56 -24.21 -13.22
N GLU A 230 6.43 -24.87 -13.47
CA GLU A 230 6.35 -26.09 -14.27
C GLU A 230 6.53 -25.83 -15.77
N ASP A 231 5.99 -24.72 -16.27
CA ASP A 231 6.15 -24.27 -17.65
C ASP A 231 6.53 -22.78 -17.72
N LYS A 232 7.82 -22.52 -17.89
CA LYS A 232 8.36 -21.17 -18.04
C LYS A 232 7.88 -20.48 -19.33
N ASN A 233 7.46 -21.25 -20.33
CA ASN A 233 6.98 -20.75 -21.61
C ASN A 233 5.45 -20.65 -21.67
N ALA A 234 4.74 -20.86 -20.55
CA ALA A 234 3.31 -20.60 -20.48
C ALA A 234 3.00 -19.20 -21.05
N GLY A 235 1.81 -19.01 -21.63
CA GLY A 235 1.45 -17.75 -22.30
C GLY A 235 1.40 -16.53 -21.38
N GLY A 236 1.10 -15.37 -21.97
CA GLY A 236 0.95 -14.13 -21.22
C GLY A 236 -0.28 -14.14 -20.30
N PHE A 237 -1.33 -14.90 -20.64
CA PHE A 237 -2.57 -14.95 -19.87
C PHE A 237 -2.35 -15.31 -18.39
N ILE A 238 -1.56 -16.35 -18.09
CA ILE A 238 -1.33 -16.75 -16.68
C ILE A 238 -0.56 -15.68 -15.90
N ARG A 239 0.29 -14.91 -16.57
CA ARG A 239 1.02 -13.79 -15.96
C ARG A 239 0.09 -12.61 -15.68
N VAL A 240 -0.86 -12.34 -16.58
CA VAL A 240 -1.94 -11.37 -16.33
C VAL A 240 -2.81 -11.83 -15.16
N PHE A 241 -3.23 -13.09 -15.14
CA PHE A 241 -4.03 -13.65 -14.05
C PHE A 241 -3.32 -13.52 -12.70
N ARG A 242 -2.03 -13.85 -12.67
CA ARG A 242 -1.17 -13.62 -11.50
C ARG A 242 -1.11 -12.13 -11.11
N GLY A 243 -0.96 -11.24 -12.08
CA GLY A 243 -0.96 -9.79 -11.89
C GLY A 243 -2.24 -9.30 -11.23
N LEU A 244 -3.40 -9.75 -11.70
CA LEU A 244 -4.70 -9.38 -11.15
C LEU A 244 -4.83 -9.78 -9.67
N GLY A 245 -4.44 -11.01 -9.33
CA GLY A 245 -4.43 -11.44 -7.93
C GLY A 245 -3.48 -10.59 -7.07
N LEU A 246 -2.34 -10.16 -7.61
CA LEU A 246 -1.43 -9.24 -6.90
C LEU A 246 -2.04 -7.85 -6.72
N GLU A 247 -2.81 -7.35 -7.68
CA GLU A 247 -3.54 -6.09 -7.54
C GLU A 247 -4.63 -6.15 -6.48
N ASP A 248 -5.40 -7.24 -6.43
CA ASP A 248 -6.43 -7.48 -5.40
C ASP A 248 -5.83 -7.55 -3.99
N MET A 249 -4.57 -7.99 -3.89
CA MET A 249 -3.77 -7.98 -2.68
C MET A 249 -3.02 -6.65 -2.44
N LEU A 250 -3.28 -5.62 -3.25
CA LEU A 250 -2.64 -4.29 -3.21
C LEU A 250 -1.11 -4.33 -3.38
N CYS A 251 -0.58 -5.35 -4.04
CA CYS A 251 0.85 -5.58 -4.29
C CYS A 251 1.25 -5.05 -5.69
N TYR A 252 1.07 -3.75 -5.90
CA TYR A 252 1.13 -3.12 -7.22
C TYR A 252 2.48 -3.24 -7.92
N ASP A 253 3.61 -3.11 -7.22
CA ASP A 253 4.91 -3.29 -7.87
C ASP A 253 5.13 -4.74 -8.35
N ASP A 254 4.65 -5.74 -7.60
CA ASP A 254 4.71 -7.13 -8.03
C ASP A 254 3.76 -7.41 -9.22
N ALA A 255 2.61 -6.75 -9.25
CA ALA A 255 1.67 -6.81 -10.37
C ALA A 255 2.25 -6.16 -11.63
N ILE A 256 2.92 -5.00 -11.52
CA ILE A 256 3.65 -4.36 -12.61
C ILE A 256 4.67 -5.33 -13.21
N GLU A 257 5.47 -6.01 -12.38
CA GLU A 257 6.43 -6.99 -12.90
C GLU A 257 5.75 -8.19 -13.56
N ALA A 258 4.59 -8.64 -13.05
CA ALA A 258 3.80 -9.70 -13.68
C ALA A 258 3.31 -9.29 -15.09
N TYR A 259 2.81 -8.06 -15.25
CA TYR A 259 2.32 -7.59 -16.54
C TYR A 259 3.45 -7.30 -17.53
N LYS A 260 4.59 -6.76 -17.08
CA LYS A 260 5.79 -6.64 -17.92
C LYS A 260 6.25 -8.00 -18.42
N ASP A 261 6.24 -9.01 -17.55
CA ASP A 261 6.55 -10.38 -17.93
C ASP A 261 5.52 -10.95 -18.91
N ALA A 262 4.23 -10.60 -18.75
CA ALA A 262 3.17 -10.99 -19.70
C ALA A 262 3.44 -10.45 -21.11
N LEU A 263 3.79 -9.16 -21.22
CA LEU A 263 4.02 -8.49 -22.51
C LEU A 263 5.09 -9.16 -23.38
N VAL A 264 6.07 -9.82 -22.77
CA VAL A 264 7.13 -10.54 -23.51
C VAL A 264 6.83 -12.03 -23.74
N HIS A 265 5.74 -12.55 -23.17
CA HIS A 265 5.35 -13.98 -23.27
C HIS A 265 3.98 -14.23 -23.92
N PHE A 266 3.29 -13.20 -24.39
CA PHE A 266 2.05 -13.41 -25.15
C PHE A 266 2.28 -14.22 -26.43
N THR A 267 1.49 -15.28 -26.60
CA THR A 267 1.42 -16.05 -27.85
C THR A 267 0.73 -15.23 -28.93
N ASP A 268 0.86 -15.66 -30.19
CA ASP A 268 0.19 -14.99 -31.31
C ASP A 268 -1.34 -15.04 -31.14
N ASP A 269 -1.90 -16.18 -30.75
CA ASP A 269 -3.33 -16.34 -30.46
C ASP A 269 -3.82 -15.40 -29.34
N GLU A 270 -2.99 -15.13 -28.33
CA GLU A 270 -3.32 -14.20 -27.25
C GLU A 270 -3.30 -12.73 -27.72
N LYS A 271 -2.37 -12.37 -28.61
CA LYS A 271 -2.30 -11.03 -29.23
C LYS A 271 -3.44 -10.80 -30.22
N GLU A 272 -3.84 -11.80 -30.98
CA GLU A 272 -5.02 -11.73 -31.84
C GLU A 272 -6.31 -11.45 -31.04
N ARG A 273 -6.32 -11.82 -29.76
CA ARG A 273 -7.38 -11.53 -28.79
C ARG A 273 -7.16 -10.23 -28.01
N PHE A 274 -6.16 -9.41 -28.37
CA PHE A 274 -5.83 -8.13 -27.75
C PHE A 274 -5.42 -8.21 -26.27
N LEU A 275 -5.01 -9.38 -25.77
CA LEU A 275 -4.63 -9.53 -24.36
C LEU A 275 -3.38 -8.73 -23.98
N ASP A 276 -2.51 -8.42 -24.94
CA ASP A 276 -1.37 -7.53 -24.72
C ASP A 276 -1.79 -6.08 -24.53
N VAL A 277 -2.88 -5.66 -25.19
CA VAL A 277 -3.48 -4.33 -25.01
C VAL A 277 -4.14 -4.24 -23.63
N ASP A 278 -4.92 -5.26 -23.24
CA ASP A 278 -5.50 -5.35 -21.88
C ASP A 278 -4.41 -5.28 -20.79
N ALA A 279 -3.25 -5.91 -21.01
CA ALA A 279 -2.12 -5.85 -20.08
C ALA A 279 -1.48 -4.45 -20.02
N LYS A 280 -1.40 -3.74 -21.15
CA LYS A 280 -0.91 -2.35 -21.21
C LYS A 280 -1.85 -1.41 -20.46
N GLU A 281 -3.16 -1.57 -20.57
CA GLU A 281 -4.14 -0.77 -19.82
C GLU A 281 -3.94 -0.93 -18.30
N LYS A 282 -3.75 -2.18 -17.85
CA LYS A 282 -3.46 -2.48 -16.44
C LYS A 282 -2.13 -1.87 -15.99
N LEU A 283 -1.09 -1.97 -16.82
CA LEU A 283 0.21 -1.34 -16.55
C LEU A 283 0.11 0.17 -16.47
N SER A 284 -0.58 0.80 -17.41
CA SER A 284 -0.79 2.25 -17.41
C SER A 284 -1.42 2.69 -16.10
N ARG A 285 -2.54 2.07 -15.71
CA ARG A 285 -3.22 2.35 -14.43
C ARG A 285 -2.28 2.20 -13.24
N LEU A 286 -1.53 1.10 -13.15
CA LEU A 286 -0.61 0.89 -12.04
C LEU A 286 0.57 1.88 -12.05
N TYR A 287 1.05 2.28 -13.23
CA TYR A 287 2.06 3.33 -13.34
C TYR A 287 1.52 4.67 -12.86
N ARG A 288 0.26 5.02 -13.17
CA ARG A 288 -0.40 6.21 -12.63
C ARG A 288 -0.50 6.16 -11.11
N MET A 289 -1.03 5.06 -10.57
CA MET A 289 -1.18 4.86 -9.12
C MET A 289 0.15 4.88 -8.36
N THR A 290 1.26 4.53 -9.01
CA THR A 290 2.60 4.51 -8.39
C THR A 290 3.47 5.72 -8.78
N GLY A 291 2.87 6.76 -9.38
CA GLY A 291 3.55 8.02 -9.71
C GLY A 291 4.53 7.94 -10.87
N LYS A 292 4.48 6.87 -11.68
CA LYS A 292 5.36 6.61 -12.83
C LYS A 292 4.72 7.12 -14.13
N ASN A 293 4.26 8.38 -14.15
CA ASN A 293 3.50 9.00 -15.25
C ASN A 293 4.17 8.84 -16.63
N PHE A 294 5.49 8.96 -16.71
CA PHE A 294 6.24 8.74 -17.96
C PHE A 294 6.06 7.32 -18.52
N MET A 295 6.02 6.30 -17.66
CA MET A 295 5.81 4.91 -18.10
C MET A 295 4.35 4.67 -18.46
N ALA A 296 3.40 5.27 -17.71
CA ALA A 296 1.98 5.24 -18.05
C ALA A 296 1.72 5.82 -19.44
N TRP A 297 2.31 7.00 -19.72
CA TRP A 297 2.22 7.65 -21.02
C TRP A 297 2.62 6.71 -22.16
N HIS A 298 3.74 6.00 -22.03
CA HIS A 298 4.19 5.07 -23.08
C HIS A 298 3.23 3.91 -23.30
N MET A 299 2.58 3.41 -22.24
CA MET A 299 1.54 2.40 -22.40
C MET A 299 0.34 2.98 -23.17
N GLU A 300 -0.09 4.20 -22.85
CA GLU A 300 -1.19 4.86 -23.55
C GLU A 300 -0.89 5.16 -25.02
N GLU A 301 0.35 5.48 -25.37
CA GLU A 301 0.76 5.61 -26.78
C GLU A 301 0.60 4.30 -27.55
N GLU A 302 0.97 3.17 -26.94
CA GLU A 302 0.83 1.85 -27.55
C GLU A 302 -0.64 1.40 -27.66
N ILE A 303 -1.46 1.67 -26.63
CA ILE A 303 -2.90 1.37 -26.65
C ILE A 303 -3.60 2.22 -27.72
N TYR A 304 -3.33 3.53 -27.75
CA TYR A 304 -3.84 4.43 -28.79
C TYR A 304 -3.47 3.91 -30.19
N ALA A 305 -2.21 3.52 -30.40
CA ALA A 305 -1.75 3.00 -31.69
C ALA A 305 -2.45 1.69 -32.09
N ALA A 306 -2.80 0.83 -31.13
CA ALA A 306 -3.48 -0.44 -31.37
C ALA A 306 -4.93 -0.25 -31.85
N TYR A 307 -5.62 0.78 -31.36
CA TYR A 307 -7.02 1.04 -31.67
C TYR A 307 -7.26 2.13 -32.74
N ARG A 308 -6.20 2.75 -33.25
CA ARG A 308 -6.27 3.96 -34.12
C ARG A 308 -7.10 3.85 -35.40
N GLU A 309 -7.42 2.63 -35.85
CA GLU A 309 -8.19 2.43 -37.08
C GLU A 309 -9.70 2.62 -36.88
N ASP A 310 -10.19 2.47 -35.65
CA ASP A 310 -11.58 2.70 -35.29
C ASP A 310 -11.70 3.99 -34.47
N LYS A 311 -12.12 5.06 -35.15
CA LYS A 311 -12.18 6.41 -34.57
C LYS A 311 -13.15 6.56 -33.40
N ASP A 312 -14.12 5.64 -33.25
CA ASP A 312 -15.11 5.65 -32.18
C ASP A 312 -14.80 4.56 -31.13
N ASN A 313 -13.61 3.97 -31.18
CA ASN A 313 -13.15 2.98 -30.21
C ASN A 313 -12.89 3.62 -28.84
N ALA A 314 -13.48 3.04 -27.81
CA ALA A 314 -13.36 3.53 -26.44
C ALA A 314 -11.93 3.47 -25.89
N GLY A 315 -11.13 2.46 -26.27
CA GLY A 315 -9.73 2.34 -25.87
C GLY A 315 -8.87 3.44 -26.50
N MET A 316 -9.05 3.73 -27.79
CA MET A 316 -8.32 4.82 -28.46
C MET A 316 -8.59 6.19 -27.81
N VAL A 317 -9.87 6.55 -27.62
CA VAL A 317 -10.24 7.85 -27.04
C VAL A 317 -9.87 7.90 -25.55
N GLY A 318 -10.05 6.80 -24.82
CA GLY A 318 -9.65 6.65 -23.43
C GLY A 318 -8.16 6.92 -23.23
N SER A 319 -7.29 6.33 -24.05
CA SER A 319 -5.85 6.57 -23.98
C SER A 319 -5.47 8.01 -24.26
N LEU A 320 -6.18 8.67 -25.19
CA LEU A 320 -5.93 10.08 -25.47
C LEU A 320 -6.31 10.97 -24.28
N LEU A 321 -7.43 10.68 -23.61
CA LEU A 321 -7.85 11.38 -22.39
C LEU A 321 -6.88 11.15 -21.23
N GLU A 322 -6.36 9.94 -21.08
CA GLU A 322 -5.38 9.63 -20.03
C GLU A 322 -4.07 10.39 -20.27
N MET A 323 -3.59 10.43 -21.51
CA MET A 323 -2.45 11.28 -21.89
C MET A 323 -2.73 12.77 -21.62
N MET A 324 -3.95 13.27 -21.85
CA MET A 324 -4.32 14.66 -21.51
C MET A 324 -4.25 14.90 -20.01
N SER A 325 -4.74 13.94 -19.21
CA SER A 325 -4.67 13.96 -17.76
C SER A 325 -3.22 14.07 -17.27
N ILE A 326 -2.33 13.22 -17.78
CA ILE A 326 -0.89 13.24 -17.47
C ILE A 326 -0.27 14.60 -17.82
N ALA A 327 -0.50 15.10 -19.04
CA ALA A 327 0.06 16.39 -19.48
C ALA A 327 -0.44 17.56 -18.62
N SER A 328 -1.71 17.52 -18.22
CA SER A 328 -2.33 18.50 -17.32
C SER A 328 -1.68 18.51 -15.93
N GLU A 329 -1.52 17.34 -15.30
CA GLU A 329 -0.88 17.20 -13.99
C GLU A 329 0.58 17.68 -14.00
N GLU A 330 1.31 17.35 -15.08
CA GLU A 330 2.70 17.78 -15.29
C GLU A 330 2.81 19.25 -15.69
N LYS A 331 1.68 19.93 -15.93
CA LYS A 331 1.59 21.31 -16.42
C LYS A 331 2.30 21.52 -17.76
N ASP A 332 2.39 20.48 -18.59
CA ASP A 332 2.89 20.56 -19.96
C ASP A 332 1.75 20.94 -20.92
N PHE A 333 1.36 22.21 -20.85
CA PHE A 333 0.25 22.75 -21.63
C PHE A 333 0.50 22.69 -23.15
N GLY A 334 1.76 22.76 -23.59
CA GLY A 334 2.09 22.63 -25.01
C GLY A 334 1.87 21.21 -25.53
N ARG A 335 2.06 20.19 -24.68
CA ARG A 335 1.70 18.80 -25.00
C ARG A 335 0.19 18.60 -24.95
N LEU A 336 -0.49 19.19 -23.97
CA LEU A 336 -1.94 19.15 -23.85
C LEU A 336 -2.64 19.73 -25.10
N GLU A 337 -2.19 20.89 -25.59
CA GLU A 337 -2.71 21.50 -26.82
C GLU A 337 -2.60 20.57 -28.04
N LYS A 338 -1.47 19.86 -28.17
CA LYS A 338 -1.27 18.89 -29.27
C LYS A 338 -2.22 17.71 -29.16
N LEU A 339 -2.47 17.19 -27.95
CA LEU A 339 -3.41 16.09 -27.75
C LEU A 339 -4.85 16.51 -28.09
N ILE A 340 -5.25 17.74 -27.73
CA ILE A 340 -6.57 18.27 -28.09
C ILE A 340 -6.70 18.40 -29.61
N ALA A 341 -5.65 18.91 -30.28
CA ALA A 341 -5.63 18.95 -31.75
C ALA A 341 -5.72 17.54 -32.38
N THR A 342 -5.03 16.54 -31.81
CA THR A 342 -5.16 15.15 -32.23
C THR A 342 -6.60 14.65 -32.08
N PHE A 343 -7.28 14.96 -30.97
CA PHE A 343 -8.68 14.61 -30.77
C PHE A 343 -9.59 15.26 -31.84
N ASP A 344 -9.37 16.54 -32.13
CA ASP A 344 -10.13 17.29 -33.13
C ASP A 344 -9.95 16.69 -34.54
N ASP A 345 -8.72 16.29 -34.89
CA ASP A 345 -8.39 15.66 -36.17
C ASP A 345 -9.04 14.28 -36.35
N ILE A 346 -9.22 13.50 -35.28
CA ILE A 346 -9.97 12.24 -35.30
C ILE A 346 -11.44 12.47 -35.68
N GLY A 347 -12.01 13.60 -35.27
CA GLY A 347 -13.37 14.01 -35.61
C GLY A 347 -14.47 13.13 -34.98
N THR A 348 -14.17 12.46 -33.87
CA THR A 348 -15.16 11.75 -33.05
C THR A 348 -15.91 12.72 -32.13
N LYS A 349 -17.10 12.31 -31.67
CA LYS A 349 -17.85 13.00 -30.60
C LYS A 349 -17.84 12.23 -29.28
N TYR A 350 -17.26 11.04 -29.28
CA TYR A 350 -17.15 10.22 -28.09
C TYR A 350 -16.26 10.95 -27.06
N CYS A 351 -16.74 11.07 -25.82
CA CYS A 351 -16.07 11.80 -24.72
C CYS A 351 -15.70 13.27 -25.02
N ALA A 352 -16.42 13.95 -25.92
CA ALA A 352 -16.15 15.35 -26.24
C ALA A 352 -16.25 16.29 -25.02
N ASP A 353 -17.17 16.00 -24.09
CA ASP A 353 -17.35 16.76 -22.85
C ASP A 353 -16.11 16.68 -21.94
N ASP A 354 -15.43 15.52 -21.90
CA ASP A 354 -14.20 15.33 -21.12
C ASP A 354 -13.04 16.14 -21.72
N VAL A 355 -13.00 16.30 -23.05
CA VAL A 355 -12.00 17.14 -23.71
C VAL A 355 -12.25 18.63 -23.47
N GLU A 356 -13.51 19.06 -23.37
CA GLU A 356 -13.85 20.45 -23.05
C GLU A 356 -13.30 20.89 -21.69
N TYR A 357 -13.26 19.99 -20.70
CA TYR A 357 -12.62 20.26 -19.41
C TYR A 357 -11.17 20.75 -19.59
N TYR A 358 -10.39 20.07 -20.44
CA TYR A 358 -9.00 20.44 -20.71
C TYR A 358 -8.89 21.72 -21.55
N ARG A 359 -9.82 21.96 -22.48
CA ARG A 359 -9.89 23.23 -23.22
C ARG A 359 -10.12 24.41 -22.27
N ASP A 360 -11.03 24.26 -21.31
CA ASP A 360 -11.32 25.30 -20.32
C ASP A 360 -10.15 25.52 -19.36
N MET A 361 -9.43 24.46 -19.00
CA MET A 361 -8.20 24.58 -18.22
C MET A 361 -7.15 25.45 -18.92
N LEU A 362 -6.93 25.25 -20.23
CA LEU A 362 -6.00 26.07 -21.01
C LEU A 362 -6.44 27.54 -21.07
N LYS A 363 -7.74 27.81 -21.22
CA LYS A 363 -8.30 29.18 -21.24
C LYS A 363 -8.07 29.93 -19.92
N GLN A 364 -8.02 29.24 -18.79
CA GLN A 364 -7.79 29.84 -17.47
C GLN A 364 -6.30 30.15 -17.19
N LYS A 365 -5.39 29.74 -18.08
CA LYS A 365 -3.94 29.94 -17.95
C LYS A 365 -3.38 31.03 -18.87
N GLY A 366 -4.12 31.41 -19.92
CA GLY A 366 -3.85 32.59 -20.75
C GLY A 366 -4.47 33.85 -20.15
#